data_AF-A0A6N7KYJ8-F1
#
_entry.id   AF-A0A6N7KYJ8-F1
#
_cell.length_a   1.000
_cell.length_b   1.000
_cell.length_c   1.000
_cell.angle_alpha   90.00
_cell.angle_beta   90.00
_cell.angle_gamma   90.00
#
_symmetry.space_group_name_H-M   'P 1'
#
loop_
_entity.id
_entity.type
_entity.pdbx_description
1 polymer ?
#
loop_
_entity_poly.entity_id
_entity_poly.type
_entity_poly.pdbx_seq_one_letter_code
_entity_poly.pdbx_strand_id
1 'polypeptide(L)'
;MPELWLPGAEIHDLGDHAPTDQQYPPKAIAHITWDRNATPSAPQDWCPFDDLVAYFTGAGAGDAPHIVWDPFSGRAAQLFPADSRSKSLLSPPASPTRTNRAGRVLIQIEAVFFPYCRHQGTVYARLVDTPCAGWDRLHAWIASWGVPDVWPMGRPIDFGSHRDEQVWETRGGWYAHAHVPYNDHTDPGSWPNFVGAPSSPPPPEPTPARYQVTINGLRYGYGAYGYQVTAVGRALVANGFGGHYQSGPGPDWTDADTENYADYQRSLGYSGPDADGVPGETSLRALLGYLPCPRTVSLAHAVSAARTDPGAEQGHRTYGAEVAIVEQALTDEGLLEQLWVDGSFGSMTVTAYAAWQRRCGYSDADADGIPGYDSLHRLGAAQDFTVTD
;
A
#
# COMPACT_ATOMS: atom_id res chain seq x y z
N MET A 1 -31.93 -33.86 -8.22
CA MET A 1 -31.45 -32.60 -8.83
C MET A 1 -31.29 -31.59 -7.72
N PRO A 2 -30.28 -30.72 -7.77
CA PRO A 2 -30.13 -29.63 -6.80
C PRO A 2 -31.35 -28.68 -6.83
N GLU A 3 -31.61 -28.01 -5.71
CA GLU A 3 -32.71 -27.06 -5.57
C GLU A 3 -32.42 -25.80 -6.41
N LEU A 4 -33.39 -25.37 -7.22
CA LEU A 4 -33.28 -24.14 -8.05
C LEU A 4 -33.08 -22.89 -7.21
N TRP A 5 -33.60 -22.93 -5.98
CA TRP A 5 -33.54 -21.85 -5.03
C TRP A 5 -32.73 -22.26 -3.79
N LEU A 6 -31.83 -21.39 -3.34
CA LEU A 6 -31.01 -21.54 -2.16
C LEU A 6 -31.91 -21.73 -0.93
N PRO A 7 -31.82 -22.87 -0.22
CA PRO A 7 -32.65 -23.09 0.96
C PRO A 7 -32.50 -22.00 2.02
N GLY A 8 -33.63 -21.39 2.39
CA GLY A 8 -33.69 -20.31 3.38
C GLY A 8 -33.22 -18.94 2.89
N ALA A 9 -33.08 -18.75 1.57
CA ALA A 9 -32.96 -17.41 1.00
C ALA A 9 -34.35 -16.77 0.85
N GLU A 10 -34.41 -15.44 0.92
CA GLU A 10 -35.58 -14.67 0.48
C GLU A 10 -35.73 -14.79 -1.03
N ILE A 11 -36.93 -15.10 -1.52
CA ILE A 11 -37.17 -15.26 -2.96
C ILE A 11 -37.82 -14.01 -3.52
N HIS A 12 -37.13 -13.36 -4.44
CA HIS A 12 -37.54 -12.12 -5.10
C HIS A 12 -37.46 -12.31 -6.62
N ASP A 13 -38.17 -13.32 -7.15
CA ASP A 13 -38.08 -13.73 -8.56
C ASP A 13 -38.44 -12.57 -9.52
N LEU A 14 -37.47 -12.14 -10.33
CA LEU A 14 -37.62 -11.05 -11.30
C LEU A 14 -38.25 -11.50 -12.63
N GLY A 15 -38.49 -12.80 -12.82
CA GLY A 15 -38.91 -13.34 -14.11
C GLY A 15 -37.82 -13.18 -15.18
N ASP A 16 -38.20 -12.96 -16.45
CA ASP A 16 -37.26 -12.83 -17.59
C ASP A 16 -36.20 -13.95 -17.63
N HIS A 17 -36.62 -15.16 -17.24
CA HIS A 17 -35.75 -16.32 -17.21
C HIS A 17 -35.29 -16.66 -18.62
N ALA A 18 -34.04 -17.10 -18.73
CA ALA A 18 -33.60 -17.77 -19.94
C ALA A 18 -32.53 -18.79 -19.62
N PRO A 19 -32.53 -19.90 -20.37
CA PRO A 19 -31.64 -21.00 -20.08
C PRO A 19 -30.18 -20.59 -20.20
N THR A 20 -29.36 -21.27 -19.40
CA THR A 20 -27.91 -21.27 -19.53
C THR A 20 -27.44 -22.20 -20.65
N ASP A 21 -26.19 -22.01 -21.07
CA ASP A 21 -25.57 -22.70 -22.19
C ASP A 21 -24.96 -24.01 -21.72
N GLN A 22 -25.78 -25.07 -21.77
CA GLN A 22 -25.50 -26.39 -21.19
C GLN A 22 -24.24 -27.10 -21.73
N GLN A 23 -23.71 -26.66 -22.87
CA GLN A 23 -22.48 -27.19 -23.44
C GLN A 23 -21.22 -26.81 -22.65
N TYR A 24 -21.27 -25.74 -21.84
CA TYR A 24 -20.13 -25.25 -21.08
C TYR A 24 -20.13 -25.80 -19.65
N PRO A 25 -18.95 -25.92 -19.01
CA PRO A 25 -18.86 -26.40 -17.64
C PRO A 25 -19.51 -25.42 -16.65
N PRO A 26 -20.02 -25.92 -15.49
CA PRO A 26 -20.72 -25.10 -14.50
C PRO A 26 -19.78 -24.10 -13.82
N LYS A 27 -20.27 -22.88 -13.57
CA LYS A 27 -19.50 -21.78 -12.99
C LYS A 27 -20.28 -21.04 -11.91
N ALA A 28 -19.52 -20.41 -11.02
CA ALA A 28 -20.00 -19.39 -10.10
C ALA A 28 -19.13 -18.13 -10.20
N ILE A 29 -19.77 -16.96 -10.11
CA ILE A 29 -19.15 -15.66 -10.30
C ILE A 29 -19.28 -14.85 -9.02
N ALA A 30 -18.14 -14.41 -8.51
CA ALA A 30 -18.03 -13.62 -7.30
C ALA A 30 -18.04 -12.13 -7.64
N HIS A 31 -19.04 -11.43 -7.10
CA HIS A 31 -19.18 -9.99 -7.16
C HIS A 31 -19.24 -9.37 -5.76
N ILE A 32 -18.89 -8.10 -5.66
CA ILE A 32 -19.20 -7.22 -4.52
C ILE A 32 -19.89 -5.96 -5.03
N THR A 33 -20.39 -5.13 -4.12
CA THR A 33 -21.04 -3.83 -4.42
C THR A 33 -20.03 -2.77 -4.87
N TRP A 34 -19.44 -3.04 -6.04
CA TRP A 34 -18.24 -2.43 -6.60
C TRP A 34 -18.36 -0.91 -6.80
N ASP A 35 -19.56 -0.41 -7.12
CA ASP A 35 -19.78 1.01 -7.45
C ASP A 35 -19.66 1.98 -6.26
N ARG A 36 -19.28 1.47 -5.07
CA ARG A 36 -18.96 2.27 -3.89
C ARG A 36 -17.45 2.38 -3.67
N ASN A 37 -16.89 3.50 -4.10
CA ASN A 37 -15.46 3.81 -4.04
C ASN A 37 -15.03 4.42 -2.70
N ALA A 38 -15.03 3.64 -1.62
CA ALA A 38 -14.43 4.05 -0.34
C ALA A 38 -12.93 3.77 -0.30
N THR A 39 -12.19 4.51 0.54
CA THR A 39 -10.73 4.40 0.67
C THR A 39 -10.33 4.30 2.16
N PRO A 40 -9.09 3.91 2.49
CA PRO A 40 -8.63 3.92 3.89
C PRO A 40 -8.78 5.29 4.55
N SER A 41 -8.54 6.37 3.80
CA SER A 41 -8.63 7.75 4.28
C SER A 41 -10.05 8.31 4.25
N ALA A 42 -10.97 7.69 3.52
CA ALA A 42 -12.37 8.07 3.42
C ALA A 42 -13.31 6.83 3.42
N PRO A 43 -13.44 6.11 4.55
CA PRO A 43 -14.33 4.97 4.65
C PRO A 43 -15.80 5.43 4.63
N GLN A 44 -16.66 4.67 3.93
CA GLN A 44 -18.09 4.96 3.81
C GLN A 44 -18.94 3.96 4.59
N ASP A 45 -20.12 4.36 5.04
CA ASP A 45 -21.03 3.46 5.74
C ASP A 45 -21.52 2.35 4.81
N TRP A 46 -21.54 1.13 5.36
CA TRP A 46 -21.99 -0.06 4.67
C TRP A 46 -23.39 0.10 4.07
N CYS A 47 -23.61 -0.48 2.89
CA CYS A 47 -24.91 -0.48 2.23
C CYS A 47 -25.80 -1.54 2.89
N PRO A 48 -26.96 -1.19 3.46
CA PRO A 48 -27.85 -2.19 4.05
C PRO A 48 -28.30 -3.25 3.04
N PHE A 49 -28.40 -4.51 3.48
CA PHE A 49 -28.90 -5.62 2.65
C PHE A 49 -30.25 -5.31 1.99
N ASP A 50 -31.20 -4.77 2.76
CA ASP A 50 -32.55 -4.48 2.27
C ASP A 50 -32.56 -3.39 1.19
N ASP A 51 -31.63 -2.41 1.28
CA ASP A 51 -31.49 -1.37 0.27
C ASP A 51 -30.94 -1.95 -1.05
N LEU A 52 -29.98 -2.87 -0.97
CA LEU A 52 -29.42 -3.50 -2.18
C LEU A 52 -30.43 -4.47 -2.83
N VAL A 53 -31.21 -5.20 -2.04
CA VAL A 53 -32.32 -6.01 -2.56
C VAL A 53 -33.40 -5.13 -3.20
N ALA A 54 -33.77 -4.02 -2.57
CA ALA A 54 -34.71 -3.05 -3.13
C ALA A 54 -34.21 -2.45 -4.45
N TYR A 55 -32.90 -2.17 -4.56
CA TYR A 55 -32.29 -1.71 -5.81
C TYR A 55 -32.44 -2.75 -6.93
N PHE A 56 -32.02 -3.99 -6.71
CA PHE A 56 -32.08 -5.05 -7.73
C PHE A 56 -33.50 -5.52 -8.05
N THR A 57 -34.47 -5.30 -7.18
CA THR A 57 -35.90 -5.55 -7.47
C THR A 57 -36.62 -4.36 -8.10
N GLY A 58 -35.94 -3.21 -8.20
CA GLY A 58 -36.46 -1.99 -8.81
C GLY A 58 -35.58 -1.49 -9.94
N ALA A 59 -34.92 -0.35 -9.72
CA ALA A 59 -34.16 0.35 -10.77
C ALA A 59 -32.98 -0.46 -11.33
N GLY A 60 -32.38 -1.35 -10.52
CA GLY A 60 -31.26 -2.21 -10.88
C GLY A 60 -31.66 -3.58 -11.42
N ALA A 61 -32.95 -3.85 -11.67
CA ALA A 61 -33.39 -5.16 -12.17
C ALA A 61 -32.78 -5.58 -13.52
N GLY A 62 -32.23 -4.60 -14.27
CA GLY A 62 -31.46 -4.82 -15.50
C GLY A 62 -30.09 -5.46 -15.27
N ASP A 63 -29.53 -5.37 -14.07
CA ASP A 63 -28.16 -5.75 -13.71
C ASP A 63 -28.13 -6.76 -12.54
N ALA A 64 -29.28 -7.33 -12.21
CA ALA A 64 -29.48 -8.17 -11.03
C ALA A 64 -28.69 -9.50 -11.09
N PRO A 65 -28.05 -9.91 -9.97
CA PRO A 65 -27.34 -11.19 -9.83
C PRO A 65 -28.33 -12.33 -9.59
N HIS A 66 -27.84 -13.56 -9.47
CA HIS A 66 -28.68 -14.64 -8.92
C HIS A 66 -28.92 -14.43 -7.44
N ILE A 67 -27.85 -14.15 -6.69
CA ILE A 67 -27.86 -14.07 -5.23
C ILE A 67 -27.36 -12.70 -4.79
N VAL A 68 -28.06 -12.08 -3.84
CA VAL A 68 -27.54 -11.02 -2.98
C VAL A 68 -27.25 -11.64 -1.62
N TRP A 69 -26.03 -11.52 -1.12
CA TRP A 69 -25.57 -12.14 0.12
C TRP A 69 -25.00 -11.11 1.10
N ASP A 70 -25.53 -11.07 2.31
CA ASP A 70 -25.00 -10.24 3.40
C ASP A 70 -23.91 -11.01 4.17
N PRO A 71 -22.64 -10.61 4.08
CA PRO A 71 -21.55 -11.31 4.75
C PRO A 71 -21.48 -11.04 6.26
N PHE A 72 -22.24 -10.07 6.80
CA PHE A 72 -22.30 -9.79 8.23
C PHE A 72 -23.38 -10.60 8.95
N SER A 73 -24.56 -10.74 8.35
CA SER A 73 -25.69 -11.47 8.96
C SER A 73 -25.92 -12.87 8.40
N GLY A 74 -25.44 -13.16 7.19
CA GLY A 74 -25.69 -14.41 6.46
C GLY A 74 -27.06 -14.48 5.80
N ARG A 75 -27.81 -13.38 5.80
CA ARG A 75 -29.02 -13.23 4.97
C ARG A 75 -28.65 -13.36 3.50
N ALA A 76 -29.57 -13.93 2.73
CA ALA A 76 -29.43 -14.04 1.29
C ALA A 76 -30.79 -13.83 0.63
N ALA A 77 -30.81 -13.13 -0.49
CA ALA A 77 -31.95 -13.01 -1.38
C ALA A 77 -31.57 -13.64 -2.74
N GLN A 78 -32.52 -14.29 -3.39
CA GLN A 78 -32.34 -14.87 -4.71
C GLN A 78 -33.34 -14.28 -5.70
N LEU A 79 -32.83 -13.83 -6.84
CA LEU A 79 -33.56 -13.06 -7.85
C LEU A 79 -33.83 -13.84 -9.15
N PHE A 80 -33.04 -14.90 -9.40
CA PHE A 80 -33.22 -15.82 -10.53
C PHE A 80 -32.95 -17.28 -10.11
N PRO A 81 -33.64 -18.27 -10.70
CA PRO A 81 -33.32 -19.69 -10.47
C PRO A 81 -31.95 -20.05 -11.03
N ALA A 82 -31.27 -21.03 -10.43
CA ALA A 82 -29.89 -21.39 -10.77
C ALA A 82 -29.65 -21.84 -12.23
N ASP A 83 -30.69 -22.34 -12.90
CA ASP A 83 -30.65 -22.80 -14.29
C ASP A 83 -31.00 -21.69 -15.31
N SER A 84 -31.27 -20.47 -14.84
CA SER A 84 -31.42 -19.28 -15.67
C SER A 84 -30.12 -18.48 -15.74
N ARG A 85 -29.95 -17.66 -16.78
CA ARG A 85 -29.04 -16.51 -16.75
C ARG A 85 -29.44 -15.56 -15.61
N SER A 86 -28.48 -14.77 -15.14
CA SER A 86 -28.74 -13.47 -14.50
C SER A 86 -28.03 -12.37 -15.29
N LYS A 87 -27.96 -11.15 -14.76
CA LYS A 87 -27.70 -9.95 -15.56
C LYS A 87 -26.52 -9.10 -15.08
N SER A 88 -25.84 -9.47 -14.00
CA SER A 88 -24.67 -8.73 -13.50
C SER A 88 -23.42 -8.85 -14.38
N LEU A 89 -23.41 -9.83 -15.28
CA LEU A 89 -22.42 -9.92 -16.35
C LEU A 89 -22.98 -9.38 -17.67
N LEU A 90 -22.13 -8.62 -18.36
CA LEU A 90 -22.34 -8.28 -19.76
C LEU A 90 -22.24 -9.55 -20.61
N SER A 91 -22.85 -9.52 -21.81
CA SER A 91 -22.70 -10.54 -22.85
C SER A 91 -22.67 -9.85 -24.22
N PRO A 92 -21.61 -9.07 -24.51
CA PRO A 92 -21.56 -8.26 -25.72
C PRO A 92 -21.49 -9.15 -26.99
N PRO A 93 -21.99 -8.68 -28.15
CA PRO A 93 -21.98 -9.47 -29.40
C PRO A 93 -20.58 -9.90 -29.87
N ALA A 94 -19.52 -9.22 -29.42
CA ALA A 94 -18.14 -9.56 -29.73
C ALA A 94 -17.60 -10.76 -28.92
N SER A 95 -18.29 -11.16 -27.85
CA SER A 95 -17.89 -12.29 -27.01
C SER A 95 -18.25 -13.61 -27.70
N PRO A 96 -17.31 -14.55 -27.88
CA PRO A 96 -17.59 -15.83 -28.53
C PRO A 96 -18.43 -16.75 -27.63
N THR A 97 -18.37 -16.56 -26.31
CA THR A 97 -19.30 -17.16 -25.34
C THR A 97 -20.28 -16.10 -24.82
N ARG A 98 -21.52 -16.50 -24.51
CA ARG A 98 -22.47 -15.60 -23.83
C ARG A 98 -22.11 -15.55 -22.34
N THR A 99 -21.22 -14.65 -21.97
CA THR A 99 -20.56 -14.59 -20.65
C THR A 99 -21.54 -14.56 -19.48
N ASN A 100 -22.77 -14.05 -19.63
CA ASN A 100 -23.79 -14.08 -18.59
C ASN A 100 -24.57 -15.40 -18.45
N ARG A 101 -24.26 -16.40 -19.28
CA ARG A 101 -24.93 -17.71 -19.24
C ARG A 101 -24.08 -18.90 -19.73
N ALA A 102 -22.77 -18.71 -19.93
CA ALA A 102 -21.85 -19.72 -20.48
C ALA A 102 -21.45 -20.82 -19.47
N GLY A 103 -22.41 -21.67 -19.09
CA GLY A 103 -22.19 -22.83 -18.21
C GLY A 103 -23.46 -23.65 -17.99
N ARG A 104 -23.36 -24.95 -17.65
CA ARG A 104 -24.51 -25.76 -17.17
C ARG A 104 -25.31 -25.03 -16.09
N VAL A 105 -24.59 -24.32 -15.22
CA VAL A 105 -25.07 -23.17 -14.46
C VAL A 105 -24.02 -22.06 -14.55
N LEU A 106 -24.46 -20.82 -14.34
CA LEU A 106 -23.57 -19.66 -14.23
C LEU A 106 -24.07 -18.72 -13.13
N ILE A 107 -23.90 -19.16 -11.88
CA ILE A 107 -24.49 -18.49 -10.70
C ILE A 107 -23.67 -17.25 -10.37
N GLN A 108 -24.28 -16.06 -10.39
CA GLN A 108 -23.64 -14.78 -10.06
C GLN A 108 -24.07 -14.36 -8.65
N ILE A 109 -23.09 -14.07 -7.79
CA ILE A 109 -23.29 -13.75 -6.37
C ILE A 109 -22.77 -12.34 -6.11
N GLU A 110 -23.66 -11.46 -5.69
CA GLU A 110 -23.35 -10.14 -5.16
C GLU A 110 -23.21 -10.21 -3.65
N ALA A 111 -21.99 -10.06 -3.13
CA ALA A 111 -21.78 -9.83 -1.70
C ALA A 111 -22.07 -8.35 -1.39
N VAL A 112 -22.96 -8.08 -0.43
CA VAL A 112 -23.25 -6.73 0.08
C VAL A 112 -22.03 -6.24 0.84
N PHE A 113 -21.05 -5.72 0.12
CA PHE A 113 -19.75 -5.31 0.64
C PHE A 113 -19.07 -4.39 -0.37
N PHE A 114 -18.24 -3.48 0.10
CA PHE A 114 -17.27 -2.76 -0.72
C PHE A 114 -16.03 -2.47 0.15
N PRO A 115 -14.83 -2.36 -0.44
CA PRO A 115 -13.61 -2.11 0.31
C PRO A 115 -13.71 -0.86 1.17
N TYR A 116 -13.26 -0.94 2.41
CA TYR A 116 -13.33 0.15 3.40
C TYR A 116 -14.75 0.57 3.77
N CYS A 117 -15.73 -0.34 3.65
CA CYS A 117 -17.04 -0.12 4.23
C CYS A 117 -16.98 -0.14 5.78
N ARG A 118 -17.79 0.71 6.39
CA ARG A 118 -17.95 0.82 7.84
C ARG A 118 -19.25 0.14 8.26
N HIS A 119 -19.15 -0.93 9.02
CA HIS A 119 -20.29 -1.64 9.59
C HIS A 119 -20.19 -1.62 11.12
N GLN A 120 -21.22 -1.05 11.78
CA GLN A 120 -21.29 -0.91 13.25
C GLN A 120 -20.03 -0.26 13.88
N GLY A 121 -19.46 0.73 13.20
CA GLY A 121 -18.28 1.46 13.65
C GLY A 121 -16.94 0.85 13.28
N THR A 122 -16.91 -0.40 12.79
CA THR A 122 -15.68 -1.07 12.33
C THR A 122 -15.52 -0.90 10.82
N VAL A 123 -14.31 -0.57 10.37
CA VAL A 123 -13.97 -0.47 8.94
C VAL A 123 -13.34 -1.78 8.47
N TYR A 124 -13.82 -2.31 7.35
CA TYR A 124 -13.34 -3.56 6.77
C TYR A 124 -12.69 -3.30 5.42
N ALA A 125 -11.39 -3.57 5.29
CA ALA A 125 -10.65 -3.34 4.05
C ALA A 125 -11.05 -4.35 2.95
N ARG A 126 -11.31 -5.61 3.33
CA ARG A 126 -11.61 -6.71 2.40
C ARG A 126 -12.84 -7.50 2.85
N LEU A 127 -13.50 -8.16 1.90
CA LEU A 127 -14.66 -9.01 2.16
C LEU A 127 -14.31 -10.12 3.16
N VAL A 128 -13.12 -10.71 3.02
CA VAL A 128 -12.63 -11.78 3.90
C VAL A 128 -12.34 -11.32 5.34
N ASP A 129 -12.33 -10.01 5.61
CA ASP A 129 -12.20 -9.46 6.96
C ASP A 129 -13.55 -9.41 7.69
N THR A 130 -14.66 -9.58 6.96
CA THR A 130 -16.02 -9.71 7.54
C THR A 130 -16.22 -11.10 8.15
N PRO A 131 -17.29 -11.32 8.94
CA PRO A 131 -17.62 -12.65 9.44
C PRO A 131 -17.84 -13.72 8.37
N CYS A 132 -18.11 -13.32 7.11
CA CYS A 132 -18.51 -14.21 6.02
C CYS A 132 -19.68 -15.13 6.43
N ALA A 133 -20.62 -14.58 7.19
CA ALA A 133 -21.74 -15.31 7.76
C ALA A 133 -22.57 -16.00 6.66
N GLY A 134 -22.97 -17.26 6.88
CA GLY A 134 -23.78 -18.04 5.93
C GLY A 134 -23.04 -18.49 4.66
N TRP A 135 -21.72 -18.28 4.56
CA TRP A 135 -20.91 -18.73 3.43
C TRP A 135 -20.94 -20.24 3.22
N ASP A 136 -20.91 -21.02 4.31
CA ASP A 136 -21.01 -22.48 4.28
C ASP A 136 -22.26 -22.99 3.57
N ARG A 137 -23.41 -22.38 3.87
CA ARG A 137 -24.69 -22.68 3.22
C ARG A 137 -24.68 -22.32 1.74
N LEU A 138 -24.19 -21.13 1.40
CA LEU A 138 -24.13 -20.66 0.01
C LEU A 138 -23.19 -21.52 -0.84
N HIS A 139 -21.99 -21.81 -0.30
CA HIS A 139 -20.98 -22.66 -0.93
C HIS A 139 -21.51 -24.07 -1.16
N ALA A 140 -22.15 -24.69 -0.16
CA ALA A 140 -22.72 -26.03 -0.28
C ALA A 140 -23.81 -26.10 -1.37
N TRP A 141 -24.65 -25.08 -1.49
CA TRP A 141 -25.67 -25.02 -2.54
C TRP A 141 -25.04 -24.90 -3.94
N ILE A 142 -24.04 -24.03 -4.12
CA ILE A 142 -23.33 -23.89 -5.40
C ILE A 142 -22.59 -25.18 -5.78
N ALA A 143 -21.93 -25.83 -4.81
CA ALA A 143 -21.27 -27.11 -5.01
C ALA A 143 -22.27 -28.22 -5.43
N SER A 144 -23.52 -28.17 -4.93
CA SER A 144 -24.58 -29.12 -5.34
C SER A 144 -24.97 -29.03 -6.82
N TRP A 145 -24.69 -27.89 -7.48
CA TRP A 145 -24.82 -27.70 -8.92
C TRP A 145 -23.62 -28.19 -9.73
N GLY A 146 -22.63 -28.79 -9.06
CA GLY A 146 -21.45 -29.36 -9.68
C GLY A 146 -20.38 -28.33 -10.07
N VAL A 147 -20.45 -27.10 -9.54
CA VAL A 147 -19.39 -26.09 -9.68
C VAL A 147 -18.17 -26.57 -8.89
N PRO A 148 -17.01 -26.80 -9.52
CA PRO A 148 -15.81 -27.26 -8.81
C PRO A 148 -15.18 -26.19 -7.92
N ASP A 149 -14.63 -26.59 -6.78
CA ASP A 149 -13.89 -25.74 -5.83
C ASP A 149 -12.48 -25.41 -6.30
N VAL A 150 -12.39 -24.76 -7.45
CA VAL A 150 -11.14 -24.25 -8.03
C VAL A 150 -11.40 -22.87 -8.62
N TRP A 151 -10.33 -22.08 -8.71
CA TRP A 151 -10.32 -20.81 -9.43
C TRP A 151 -9.46 -20.95 -10.69
N PRO A 152 -10.03 -21.25 -11.87
CA PRO A 152 -9.24 -21.55 -13.06
C PRO A 152 -8.33 -20.40 -13.52
N MET A 153 -8.64 -19.17 -13.14
CA MET A 153 -7.85 -17.96 -13.45
C MET A 153 -7.19 -17.35 -12.22
N GLY A 154 -6.99 -18.14 -11.17
CA GLY A 154 -6.40 -17.69 -9.90
C GLY A 154 -7.47 -17.20 -8.92
N ARG A 155 -7.18 -17.34 -7.62
CA ARG A 155 -8.07 -16.84 -6.56
C ARG A 155 -7.95 -15.31 -6.49
N PRO A 156 -9.06 -14.55 -6.35
CA PRO A 156 -8.98 -13.11 -6.16
C PRO A 156 -8.28 -12.80 -4.83
N ILE A 157 -7.13 -12.14 -4.93
CA ILE A 157 -6.34 -11.61 -3.80
C ILE A 157 -6.07 -10.10 -3.94
N ASP A 158 -6.44 -9.54 -5.09
CA ASP A 158 -6.39 -8.13 -5.45
C ASP A 158 -7.45 -7.86 -6.54
N PHE A 159 -7.52 -6.61 -7.02
CA PHE A 159 -8.40 -6.18 -8.12
C PHE A 159 -7.74 -6.33 -9.50
N GLY A 160 -6.78 -7.25 -9.64
CA GLY A 160 -6.11 -7.54 -10.90
C GLY A 160 -7.02 -8.31 -11.87
N SER A 161 -7.12 -7.84 -13.10
CA SER A 161 -7.87 -8.53 -14.16
C SER A 161 -7.03 -9.63 -14.81
N HIS A 162 -7.51 -10.86 -14.76
CA HIS A 162 -6.90 -12.03 -15.38
C HIS A 162 -7.93 -12.74 -16.26
N ARG A 163 -8.01 -12.34 -17.54
CA ARG A 163 -9.06 -12.80 -18.47
C ARG A 163 -8.46 -13.64 -19.58
N ASP A 164 -8.98 -14.85 -19.75
CA ASP A 164 -8.59 -15.77 -20.82
C ASP A 164 -9.83 -16.48 -21.37
N GLU A 165 -10.22 -16.17 -22.61
CA GLU A 165 -11.44 -16.73 -23.21
C GLU A 165 -11.41 -18.26 -23.29
N GLN A 166 -10.26 -18.85 -23.57
CA GLN A 166 -10.14 -20.31 -23.70
C GLN A 166 -10.33 -20.99 -22.34
N VAL A 167 -9.74 -20.44 -21.29
CA VAL A 167 -9.93 -20.94 -19.91
C VAL A 167 -11.37 -20.75 -19.46
N TRP A 168 -11.99 -19.60 -19.78
CA TRP A 168 -13.40 -19.33 -19.50
C TRP A 168 -14.33 -20.33 -20.20
N GLU A 169 -14.11 -20.58 -21.48
CA GLU A 169 -14.91 -21.50 -22.28
C GLU A 169 -14.82 -22.95 -21.77
N THR A 170 -13.61 -23.40 -21.41
CA THR A 170 -13.32 -24.83 -21.22
C THR A 170 -13.26 -25.30 -19.77
N ARG A 171 -13.21 -24.40 -18.79
CA ARG A 171 -13.03 -24.76 -17.37
C ARG A 171 -14.24 -24.38 -16.52
N GLY A 172 -14.64 -25.30 -15.64
CA GLY A 172 -15.65 -25.04 -14.61
C GLY A 172 -14.96 -24.61 -13.32
N GLY A 173 -15.67 -23.81 -12.53
CA GLY A 173 -15.18 -23.38 -11.22
C GLY A 173 -15.69 -22.00 -10.85
N TRP A 174 -14.98 -21.39 -9.90
CA TRP A 174 -15.24 -20.04 -9.45
C TRP A 174 -14.43 -19.03 -10.24
N TYR A 175 -15.05 -17.89 -10.54
CA TYR A 175 -14.44 -16.78 -11.26
C TYR A 175 -14.80 -15.47 -10.55
N ALA A 176 -13.85 -14.53 -10.51
CA ALA A 176 -14.14 -13.15 -10.16
C ALA A 176 -14.79 -12.47 -11.36
N HIS A 177 -15.51 -11.35 -11.18
CA HIS A 177 -15.89 -10.51 -12.33
C HIS A 177 -14.64 -10.09 -13.12
N ALA A 178 -13.53 -9.82 -12.42
CA ALA A 178 -12.19 -9.58 -12.98
C ALA A 178 -11.69 -10.66 -13.96
N HIS A 179 -12.22 -11.87 -13.88
CA HIS A 179 -11.82 -13.00 -14.72
C HIS A 179 -12.72 -13.20 -15.95
N VAL A 180 -13.87 -12.52 -15.99
CA VAL A 180 -14.85 -12.71 -17.07
C VAL A 180 -14.39 -11.91 -18.31
N PRO A 181 -14.14 -12.58 -19.44
CA PRO A 181 -13.82 -11.91 -20.69
C PRO A 181 -14.89 -10.89 -21.11
N TYR A 182 -14.51 -9.87 -21.87
CA TYR A 182 -15.41 -8.84 -22.41
C TYR A 182 -16.25 -8.05 -21.38
N ASN A 183 -15.91 -8.14 -20.10
CA ASN A 183 -16.41 -7.28 -19.03
C ASN A 183 -15.29 -6.30 -18.64
N ASP A 184 -15.59 -5.26 -17.85
CA ASP A 184 -14.64 -4.22 -17.44
C ASP A 184 -14.43 -4.14 -15.93
N HIS A 185 -15.37 -4.61 -15.12
CA HIS A 185 -15.23 -4.69 -13.66
C HIS A 185 -14.08 -5.63 -13.22
N THR A 186 -13.50 -5.30 -12.07
CA THR A 186 -12.29 -5.93 -11.52
C THR A 186 -12.45 -6.46 -10.10
N ASP A 187 -13.69 -6.52 -9.61
CA ASP A 187 -14.06 -7.07 -8.31
C ASP A 187 -13.98 -8.62 -8.30
N PRO A 188 -13.85 -9.29 -7.13
CA PRO A 188 -14.14 -8.79 -5.78
C PRO A 188 -12.95 -8.39 -4.91
N GLY A 189 -11.71 -8.52 -5.40
CA GLY A 189 -10.51 -8.24 -4.60
C GLY A 189 -10.16 -9.29 -3.56
N SER A 190 -11.16 -9.97 -3.00
CA SER A 190 -11.01 -11.08 -2.06
C SER A 190 -12.28 -11.92 -2.04
N TRP A 191 -12.17 -13.21 -1.72
CA TRP A 191 -13.33 -14.10 -1.54
C TRP A 191 -13.06 -15.14 -0.45
N PRO A 192 -14.08 -15.58 0.34
CA PRO A 192 -13.90 -16.61 1.35
C PRO A 192 -13.25 -17.89 0.79
N ASN A 193 -12.49 -18.59 1.63
CA ASN A 193 -11.96 -19.91 1.28
C ASN A 193 -13.12 -20.90 1.11
N PHE A 194 -13.00 -21.88 0.20
CA PHE A 194 -13.95 -22.98 0.12
C PHE A 194 -14.05 -23.72 1.45
N VAL A 195 -15.26 -24.12 1.83
CA VAL A 195 -15.48 -24.84 3.09
C VAL A 195 -14.74 -26.17 3.02
N GLY A 196 -13.94 -26.46 4.05
CA GLY A 196 -13.11 -27.67 4.12
C GLY A 196 -11.77 -27.59 3.37
N ALA A 197 -11.46 -26.49 2.68
CA ALA A 197 -10.09 -26.22 2.25
C ALA A 197 -9.18 -26.08 3.49
N PRO A 198 -7.95 -26.61 3.48
CA PRO A 198 -7.01 -26.35 4.56
C PRO A 198 -6.90 -24.84 4.72
N SER A 199 -7.17 -24.33 5.92
CA SER A 199 -7.00 -22.92 6.22
C SER A 199 -5.54 -22.57 5.97
N SER A 200 -5.24 -21.89 4.87
CA SER A 200 -4.02 -21.10 4.82
C SER A 200 -4.09 -20.17 6.03
N PRO A 201 -3.04 -20.09 6.86
CA PRO A 201 -3.01 -19.09 7.91
C PRO A 201 -3.35 -17.73 7.27
N PRO A 202 -4.03 -16.82 7.99
CA PRO A 202 -4.13 -15.45 7.51
C PRO A 202 -2.73 -15.03 7.05
N PRO A 203 -2.57 -14.36 5.89
CA PRO A 203 -1.29 -13.77 5.57
C PRO A 203 -0.87 -13.03 6.83
N PRO A 204 0.31 -13.31 7.42
CA PRO A 204 0.76 -12.47 8.50
C PRO A 204 0.63 -11.04 7.99
N GLU A 205 0.09 -10.13 8.82
CA GLU A 205 0.26 -8.71 8.54
C GLU A 205 1.71 -8.54 8.11
N PRO A 206 2.00 -7.91 6.95
CA PRO A 206 3.36 -7.81 6.46
C PRO A 206 4.15 -7.17 7.58
N THR A 207 4.89 -8.01 8.30
CA THR A 207 5.65 -7.54 9.44
C THR A 207 6.73 -6.69 8.82
N PRO A 208 6.89 -5.42 9.24
CA PRO A 208 7.88 -4.54 8.64
C PRO A 208 9.22 -5.26 8.54
N ALA A 209 9.93 -5.11 7.43
CA ALA A 209 11.21 -5.76 7.24
C ALA A 209 12.15 -5.43 8.41
N ARG A 210 12.72 -6.47 9.03
CA ARG A 210 13.61 -6.34 10.19
C ARG A 210 15.07 -6.73 9.94
N TYR A 211 15.48 -6.82 8.68
CA TYR A 211 16.88 -7.03 8.35
C TYR A 211 17.63 -5.69 8.29
N GLN A 212 18.95 -5.76 8.33
CA GLN A 212 19.84 -4.60 8.24
C GLN A 212 20.66 -4.62 6.97
N VAL A 213 21.00 -3.43 6.49
CA VAL A 213 21.97 -3.21 5.40
C VAL A 213 23.04 -2.22 5.85
N THR A 214 24.18 -2.24 5.17
CA THR A 214 25.24 -1.25 5.35
C THR A 214 25.37 -0.41 4.08
N ILE A 215 25.15 0.90 4.20
CA ILE A 215 25.33 1.87 3.11
C ILE A 215 26.37 2.89 3.59
N ASN A 216 27.42 3.09 2.78
CA ASN A 216 28.51 4.01 3.10
C ASN A 216 29.11 3.83 4.51
N GLY A 217 29.25 2.58 4.95
CA GLY A 217 29.83 2.23 6.26
C GLY A 217 28.88 2.36 7.46
N LEU A 218 27.63 2.78 7.25
CA LEU A 218 26.62 2.91 8.31
C LEU A 218 25.50 1.89 8.15
N ARG A 219 24.94 1.43 9.27
CA ARG A 219 23.84 0.47 9.29
C ARG A 219 22.48 1.17 9.22
N TYR A 220 21.57 0.54 8.49
CA TYR A 220 20.17 0.93 8.32
C TYR A 220 19.26 -0.30 8.46
N GLY A 221 17.96 -0.08 8.67
CA GLY A 221 16.99 -1.13 8.95
C GLY A 221 16.84 -1.42 10.45
N TYR A 222 15.86 -2.23 10.81
CA TYR A 222 15.42 -2.44 12.19
C TYR A 222 16.59 -2.71 13.16
N GLY A 223 16.60 -1.98 14.28
CA GLY A 223 17.63 -2.06 15.30
C GLY A 223 18.97 -1.41 14.93
N ALA A 224 19.09 -0.76 13.77
CA ALA A 224 20.19 0.15 13.52
C ALA A 224 20.09 1.34 14.48
N TYR A 225 21.23 1.85 14.92
CA TYR A 225 21.32 2.99 15.82
C TYR A 225 22.32 4.02 15.30
N GLY A 226 21.99 5.30 15.44
CA GLY A 226 22.92 6.40 15.21
C GLY A 226 22.30 7.60 14.52
N TYR A 227 23.11 8.64 14.32
CA TYR A 227 22.66 9.92 13.78
C TYR A 227 22.06 9.80 12.37
N GLN A 228 22.51 8.82 11.59
CA GLN A 228 22.00 8.54 10.24
C GLN A 228 20.53 8.10 10.26
N VAL A 229 20.10 7.42 11.32
CA VAL A 229 18.69 7.02 11.49
C VAL A 229 17.84 8.26 11.72
N THR A 230 18.29 9.15 12.62
CA THR A 230 17.61 10.41 12.88
C THR A 230 17.54 11.30 11.64
N ALA A 231 18.60 11.35 10.83
CA ALA A 231 18.62 12.07 9.57
C ALA A 231 17.56 11.53 8.59
N VAL A 232 17.48 10.21 8.42
CA VAL A 232 16.44 9.56 7.59
C VAL A 232 15.05 9.89 8.11
N GLY A 233 14.78 9.69 9.40
CA GLY A 233 13.46 9.93 9.96
C GLY A 233 13.00 11.39 9.86
N ARG A 234 13.91 12.35 10.06
CA ARG A 234 13.60 13.78 9.86
C ARG A 234 13.28 14.08 8.39
N ALA A 235 14.05 13.52 7.47
CA ALA A 235 13.79 13.69 6.04
C ALA A 235 12.47 13.05 5.61
N LEU A 236 12.11 11.89 6.15
CA LEU A 236 10.80 11.26 5.91
C LEU A 236 9.67 12.19 6.36
N VAL A 237 9.73 12.73 7.59
CA VAL A 237 8.74 13.70 8.08
C VAL A 237 8.67 14.93 7.17
N ALA A 238 9.81 15.50 6.79
CA ALA A 238 9.87 16.68 5.94
C ALA A 238 9.27 16.44 4.54
N ASN A 239 9.36 15.21 4.02
CA ASN A 239 8.79 14.80 2.74
C ASN A 239 7.35 14.25 2.87
N GLY A 240 6.72 14.31 4.05
CA GLY A 240 5.34 13.88 4.27
C GLY A 240 5.16 12.40 4.59
N PHE A 241 6.24 11.65 4.81
CA PHE A 241 6.26 10.23 5.13
C PHE A 241 6.51 9.97 6.62
N GLY A 242 5.96 10.78 7.51
CA GLY A 242 6.13 10.64 8.97
C GLY A 242 4.98 9.95 9.69
N GLY A 243 4.01 9.41 8.96
CA GLY A 243 2.70 9.00 9.48
C GLY A 243 2.73 7.91 10.57
N HIS A 244 3.78 7.09 10.59
CA HIS A 244 3.91 6.00 11.57
C HIS A 244 4.65 6.40 12.86
N TYR A 245 5.19 7.62 12.94
CA TYR A 245 5.85 8.10 14.16
C TYR A 245 4.84 8.58 15.20
N GLN A 246 4.92 8.02 16.42
CA GLN A 246 4.13 8.51 17.57
C GLN A 246 4.80 9.66 18.32
N SER A 247 6.13 9.65 18.43
CA SER A 247 6.93 10.63 19.19
C SER A 247 8.04 11.26 18.36
N GLY A 248 7.82 11.37 17.04
CA GLY A 248 8.82 11.84 16.07
C GLY A 248 9.98 10.84 15.89
N PRO A 249 10.88 11.12 14.92
CA PRO A 249 12.01 10.26 14.62
C PRO A 249 13.11 10.34 15.69
N GLY A 250 13.76 9.21 15.96
CA GLY A 250 14.85 9.08 16.94
C GLY A 250 16.13 8.49 16.34
N PRO A 251 17.14 8.17 17.16
CA PRO A 251 18.38 7.52 16.73
C PRO A 251 18.23 6.00 16.57
N ASP A 252 17.17 5.40 17.12
CA ASP A 252 16.87 3.98 17.01
C ASP A 252 15.95 3.72 15.83
N TRP A 253 16.34 2.80 14.93
CA TRP A 253 15.49 2.37 13.84
C TRP A 253 14.47 1.37 14.35
N THR A 254 13.19 1.75 14.31
CA THR A 254 12.05 0.97 14.77
C THR A 254 11.19 0.48 13.61
N ASP A 255 10.11 -0.24 13.91
CA ASP A 255 9.12 -0.61 12.89
C ASP A 255 8.52 0.63 12.22
N ALA A 256 8.35 1.74 12.95
CA ALA A 256 7.81 2.99 12.38
C ALA A 256 8.74 3.56 11.29
N ASP A 257 10.06 3.47 11.46
CA ASP A 257 11.02 3.89 10.44
C ASP A 257 10.91 3.02 9.19
N THR A 258 10.78 1.69 9.37
CA THR A 258 10.60 0.75 8.26
C THR A 258 9.30 1.04 7.50
N GLU A 259 8.18 1.25 8.20
CA GLU A 259 6.89 1.53 7.57
C GLU A 259 6.88 2.86 6.82
N ASN A 260 7.41 3.92 7.44
CA ASN A 260 7.55 5.24 6.82
C ASN A 260 8.46 5.19 5.58
N TYR A 261 9.58 4.45 5.65
CA TYR A 261 10.49 4.29 4.53
C TYR A 261 9.87 3.45 3.40
N ALA A 262 9.04 2.45 3.73
CA ALA A 262 8.32 1.66 2.74
C ALA A 262 7.31 2.52 1.97
N ASP A 263 6.58 3.42 2.65
CA ASP A 263 5.69 4.38 2.02
C ASP A 263 6.44 5.34 1.09
N TYR A 264 7.61 5.82 1.54
CA TYR A 264 8.50 6.62 0.70
C TYR A 264 8.97 5.85 -0.54
N GLN A 265 9.41 4.60 -0.41
CA GLN A 265 9.79 3.75 -1.55
C GLN A 265 8.64 3.56 -2.54
N ARG A 266 7.41 3.33 -2.06
CA ARG A 266 6.22 3.23 -2.92
C ARG A 266 5.94 4.52 -3.67
N SER A 267 6.17 5.68 -3.04
CA SER A 267 6.04 6.98 -3.71
C SER A 267 7.02 7.17 -4.87
N LEU A 268 8.18 6.50 -4.83
CA LEU A 268 9.16 6.45 -5.92
C LEU A 268 8.79 5.44 -7.02
N GLY A 269 7.68 4.70 -6.87
CA GLY A 269 7.24 3.66 -7.79
C GLY A 269 7.81 2.27 -7.53
N TYR A 270 8.49 2.05 -6.39
CA TYR A 270 8.95 0.72 -6.01
C TYR A 270 7.77 -0.16 -5.56
N SER A 271 7.91 -1.48 -5.70
CA SER A 271 6.87 -2.44 -5.34
C SER A 271 7.45 -3.76 -4.86
N GLY A 272 6.64 -4.56 -4.15
CA GLY A 272 7.07 -5.84 -3.62
C GLY A 272 8.31 -5.71 -2.74
N PRO A 273 9.32 -6.59 -2.89
CA PRO A 273 10.56 -6.55 -2.11
C PRO A 273 11.35 -5.24 -2.22
N ASP A 274 11.19 -4.47 -3.31
CA ASP A 274 11.92 -3.21 -3.49
C ASP A 274 11.30 -2.05 -2.67
N ALA A 275 10.13 -2.27 -2.06
CA ALA A 275 9.40 -1.33 -1.22
C ALA A 275 9.09 -1.92 0.17
N ASP A 276 10.07 -2.61 0.74
CA ASP A 276 9.96 -3.35 2.00
C ASP A 276 10.29 -2.53 3.25
N GLY A 277 10.76 -1.29 3.08
CA GLY A 277 11.09 -0.37 4.16
C GLY A 277 12.56 -0.37 4.60
N VAL A 278 13.42 -1.18 3.99
CA VAL A 278 14.87 -1.11 4.25
C VAL A 278 15.55 -0.22 3.20
N PRO A 279 16.38 0.77 3.61
CA PRO A 279 17.04 1.66 2.66
C PRO A 279 17.89 0.95 1.60
N GLY A 280 17.75 1.40 0.35
CA GLY A 280 18.72 1.15 -0.72
C GLY A 280 19.49 2.43 -1.02
N GLU A 281 20.70 2.31 -1.59
CA GLU A 281 21.55 3.49 -1.84
C GLU A 281 20.85 4.55 -2.69
N THR A 282 20.15 4.13 -3.76
CA THR A 282 19.45 5.04 -4.67
C THR A 282 18.31 5.78 -3.99
N SER A 283 17.44 5.08 -3.25
CA SER A 283 16.33 5.72 -2.54
C SER A 283 16.82 6.59 -1.38
N LEU A 284 17.87 6.16 -0.68
CA LEU A 284 18.44 6.94 0.41
C LEU A 284 19.06 8.24 -0.10
N ARG A 285 19.79 8.17 -1.22
CA ARG A 285 20.33 9.35 -1.90
C ARG A 285 19.20 10.21 -2.48
N ALA A 286 18.11 9.65 -2.95
CA ALA A 286 16.97 10.45 -3.39
C ALA A 286 16.30 11.20 -2.23
N LEU A 287 16.23 10.59 -1.04
CA LEU A 287 15.60 11.18 0.14
C LEU A 287 16.45 12.30 0.74
N LEU A 288 17.74 12.04 0.93
CA LEU A 288 18.66 12.95 1.62
C LEU A 288 19.43 13.84 0.66
N GLY A 289 19.56 13.45 -0.62
CA GLY A 289 20.44 14.02 -1.65
C GLY A 289 21.94 13.88 -1.38
N TYR A 290 22.32 13.17 -0.31
CA TYR A 290 23.67 12.69 -0.03
C TYR A 290 23.57 11.32 0.66
N LEU A 291 24.69 10.65 0.91
CA LEU A 291 24.72 9.45 1.75
C LEU A 291 25.45 9.75 3.05
N PRO A 292 24.80 9.61 4.22
CA PRO A 292 25.49 9.75 5.50
C PRO A 292 26.76 8.88 5.55
N CYS A 293 27.78 9.34 6.27
CA CYS A 293 29.06 8.66 6.44
C CYS A 293 29.36 8.44 7.93
N PRO A 294 30.39 7.67 8.32
CA PRO A 294 30.92 7.76 9.68
C PRO A 294 31.24 9.22 10.05
N ARG A 295 31.12 9.60 11.33
CA ARG A 295 31.31 10.99 11.82
C ARG A 295 32.78 11.44 11.75
N THR A 296 33.29 11.58 10.53
CA THR A 296 34.63 12.00 10.17
C THR A 296 34.52 13.08 9.09
N VAL A 297 35.20 14.20 9.28
CA VAL A 297 35.18 15.36 8.38
C VAL A 297 36.61 15.74 8.01
N SER A 298 36.93 15.78 6.72
CA SER A 298 38.18 16.35 6.23
C SER A 298 38.10 17.88 6.22
N LEU A 299 39.09 18.54 6.81
CA LEU A 299 39.24 19.98 6.77
C LEU A 299 39.31 20.48 5.32
N ALA A 300 40.05 19.78 4.46
CA ALA A 300 40.18 20.16 3.06
C ALA A 300 38.83 20.11 2.33
N HIS A 301 38.00 19.09 2.62
CA HIS A 301 36.66 18.97 2.07
C HIS A 301 35.72 20.06 2.59
N ALA A 302 35.73 20.32 3.90
CA ALA A 302 34.93 21.38 4.52
C ALA A 302 35.29 22.77 3.97
N VAL A 303 36.59 23.06 3.81
CA VAL A 303 37.08 24.30 3.18
C VAL A 303 36.64 24.40 1.72
N SER A 304 36.74 23.30 0.97
CA SER A 304 36.31 23.26 -0.42
C SER A 304 34.81 23.54 -0.54
N ALA A 305 33.99 22.96 0.33
CA ALA A 305 32.55 23.20 0.33
C ALA A 305 32.21 24.64 0.69
N ALA A 306 32.80 25.17 1.77
CA ALA A 306 32.57 26.54 2.23
C ALA A 306 32.94 27.62 1.20
N ARG A 307 33.83 27.30 0.26
CA ARG A 307 34.23 28.20 -0.83
C ARG A 307 33.37 28.06 -2.08
N THR A 308 32.83 26.88 -2.34
CA THR A 308 32.09 26.58 -3.57
C THR A 308 30.59 26.79 -3.42
N ASP A 309 30.00 26.22 -2.37
CA ASP A 309 28.55 26.08 -2.23
C ASP A 309 27.80 27.42 -2.10
N PRO A 310 28.31 28.47 -1.42
CA PRO A 310 27.57 29.74 -1.27
C PRO A 310 27.27 30.46 -2.58
N GLY A 311 28.06 30.21 -3.63
CA GLY A 311 27.90 30.80 -4.96
C GLY A 311 27.28 29.85 -5.99
N ALA A 312 26.96 28.62 -5.61
CA ALA A 312 26.43 27.61 -6.51
C ALA A 312 24.89 27.69 -6.65
N GLU A 313 24.33 26.95 -7.60
CA GLU A 313 22.88 26.83 -7.76
C GLU A 313 22.24 26.19 -6.52
N GLN A 314 20.98 26.54 -6.26
CA GLN A 314 20.24 25.99 -5.12
C GLN A 314 20.20 24.45 -5.17
N GLY A 315 20.57 23.81 -4.06
CA GLY A 315 20.65 22.35 -3.95
C GLY A 315 22.01 21.76 -4.34
N HIS A 316 22.99 22.57 -4.76
CA HIS A 316 24.37 22.11 -4.94
C HIS A 316 25.01 21.72 -3.61
N ARG A 317 25.80 20.64 -3.61
CA ARG A 317 26.42 20.07 -2.42
C ARG A 317 27.81 19.56 -2.72
N THR A 318 28.81 20.19 -2.12
CA THR A 318 30.20 19.73 -2.17
C THR A 318 30.50 18.94 -0.91
N TYR A 319 30.81 17.65 -1.03
CA TYR A 319 31.03 16.74 0.13
C TYR A 319 29.87 16.69 1.13
N GLY A 320 28.63 16.63 0.63
CA GLY A 320 27.45 16.87 1.48
C GLY A 320 27.28 15.96 2.71
N ALA A 321 27.86 14.76 2.70
CA ALA A 321 27.86 13.88 3.88
C ALA A 321 28.66 14.47 5.06
N GLU A 322 29.83 15.05 4.77
CA GLU A 322 30.71 15.67 5.75
C GLU A 322 30.19 17.05 6.15
N VAL A 323 29.67 17.81 5.19
CA VAL A 323 29.03 19.12 5.46
C VAL A 323 27.82 18.96 6.39
N ALA A 324 26.97 17.96 6.17
CA ALA A 324 25.82 17.72 7.04
C ALA A 324 26.22 17.43 8.50
N ILE A 325 27.41 16.85 8.74
CA ILE A 325 27.96 16.69 10.10
C ILE A 325 28.29 18.05 10.70
N VAL A 326 28.95 18.93 9.94
CA VAL A 326 29.30 20.29 10.39
C VAL A 326 28.04 21.12 10.66
N GLU A 327 27.05 21.07 9.78
CA GLU A 327 25.78 21.79 9.93
C GLU A 327 24.98 21.34 11.15
N GLN A 328 24.90 20.02 11.36
CA GLN A 328 24.25 19.50 12.56
C GLN A 328 25.01 19.94 13.81
N ALA A 329 26.35 19.91 13.80
CA ALA A 329 27.16 20.40 14.92
C ALA A 329 26.92 21.89 15.20
N LEU A 330 26.79 22.73 14.18
CA LEU A 330 26.43 24.15 14.35
C LEU A 330 25.01 24.32 14.88
N THR A 331 24.08 23.46 14.47
CA THR A 331 22.71 23.45 15.00
C THR A 331 22.70 23.07 16.48
N ASP A 332 23.48 22.07 16.88
CA ASP A 332 23.61 21.60 18.26
C ASP A 332 24.30 22.67 19.15
N GLU A 333 25.14 23.52 18.56
CA GLU A 333 25.69 24.73 19.19
C GLU A 333 24.71 25.93 19.23
N GLY A 334 23.52 25.78 18.65
CA GLY A 334 22.50 26.82 18.56
C GLY A 334 22.85 27.97 17.60
N LEU A 335 23.68 27.70 16.60
CA LEU A 335 24.19 28.67 15.64
C LEU A 335 23.56 28.56 14.24
N LEU A 336 22.92 27.43 13.94
CA LEU A 336 22.23 27.15 12.69
C LEU A 336 20.83 26.59 12.99
N GLU A 337 19.84 26.92 12.17
CA GLU A 337 18.51 26.31 12.29
C GLU A 337 18.48 24.94 11.62
N GLN A 338 17.75 23.99 12.21
CA GLN A 338 17.69 22.60 11.75
C GLN A 338 17.28 22.42 10.28
N LEU A 339 16.49 23.35 9.73
CA LEU A 339 16.04 23.32 8.34
C LEU A 339 17.18 23.54 7.32
N TRP A 340 18.31 24.09 7.77
CA TRP A 340 19.51 24.31 6.96
C TRP A 340 20.53 23.17 7.05
N VAL A 341 20.21 22.06 7.74
CA VAL A 341 21.06 20.86 7.73
C VAL A 341 20.72 20.04 6.49
N ASP A 342 21.19 20.49 5.32
CA ASP A 342 20.88 19.90 4.02
C ASP A 342 22.11 19.34 3.28
N GLY A 343 23.28 19.45 3.90
CA GLY A 343 24.56 19.01 3.35
C GLY A 343 25.16 19.99 2.32
N SER A 344 24.73 21.25 2.29
CA SER A 344 25.28 22.30 1.45
C SER A 344 25.94 23.36 2.31
N PHE A 345 27.23 23.66 2.12
CA PHE A 345 27.90 24.68 2.93
C PHE A 345 27.55 26.08 2.40
N GLY A 346 26.27 26.42 2.41
CA GLY A 346 25.73 27.65 1.86
C GLY A 346 25.99 28.88 2.74
N SER A 347 25.43 30.01 2.33
CA SER A 347 25.64 31.30 3.01
C SER A 347 25.18 31.33 4.47
N MET A 348 24.11 30.59 4.81
CA MET A 348 23.65 30.43 6.19
C MET A 348 24.67 29.64 7.03
N THR A 349 25.21 28.56 6.48
CA THR A 349 26.24 27.73 7.12
C THR A 349 27.55 28.50 7.30
N VAL A 350 27.97 29.32 6.31
CA VAL A 350 29.10 30.25 6.46
C VAL A 350 28.87 31.25 7.60
N THR A 351 27.67 31.83 7.68
CA THR A 351 27.32 32.79 8.75
C THR A 351 27.36 32.13 10.14
N ALA A 352 26.80 30.92 10.25
CA ALA A 352 26.81 30.14 11.48
C ALA A 352 28.24 29.72 11.89
N TYR A 353 29.08 29.32 10.93
CA TYR A 353 30.46 28.97 11.20
C TYR A 353 31.30 30.19 11.62
N ALA A 354 31.04 31.37 11.05
CA ALA A 354 31.66 32.62 11.51
C ALA A 354 31.27 32.93 12.97
N ALA A 355 30.02 32.68 13.36
CA ALA A 355 29.59 32.81 14.76
C ALA A 355 30.29 31.79 15.68
N TRP A 356 30.54 30.57 15.19
CA TRP A 356 31.35 29.57 15.90
C TRP A 356 32.81 30.02 16.08
N GLN A 357 33.44 30.58 15.05
CA GLN A 357 34.80 31.15 15.16
C GLN A 357 34.85 32.27 16.21
N ARG A 358 33.87 33.18 16.24
CA ARG A 358 33.77 34.20 17.31
C ARG A 358 33.64 33.56 18.70
N ARG A 359 32.86 32.49 18.85
CA ARG A 359 32.75 31.73 20.10
C ARG A 359 34.08 31.09 20.50
N CYS A 360 34.91 30.70 19.53
CA CYS A 360 36.28 30.25 19.73
C CYS A 360 37.29 31.38 20.06
N GLY A 361 36.88 32.65 20.05
CA GLY A 361 37.69 33.82 20.40
C GLY A 361 38.34 34.55 19.21
N TYR A 362 37.91 34.27 17.97
CA TYR A 362 38.43 34.93 16.78
C TYR A 362 37.93 36.37 16.69
N SER A 363 38.75 37.27 16.13
CA SER A 363 38.33 38.64 15.84
C SER A 363 37.37 38.68 14.64
N ASP A 364 36.61 39.76 14.46
CA ASP A 364 35.69 39.86 13.31
C ASP A 364 36.39 39.75 11.94
N ALA A 365 37.66 40.11 11.85
CA ALA A 365 38.44 39.96 10.62
C ALA A 365 38.87 38.50 10.36
N ASP A 366 39.01 37.70 11.42
CA ASP A 366 39.45 36.29 11.35
C ASP A 366 38.26 35.30 11.39
N ALA A 367 37.06 35.78 11.73
CA ALA A 367 35.82 35.01 11.76
C ALA A 367 35.11 35.07 10.39
N ASP A 368 35.77 34.53 9.36
CA ASP A 368 35.36 34.58 7.95
C ASP A 368 34.32 33.53 7.54
N GLY A 369 33.99 32.59 8.43
CA GLY A 369 33.06 31.49 8.17
C GLY A 369 33.64 30.33 7.37
N ILE A 370 34.95 30.35 7.07
CA ILE A 370 35.64 29.24 6.42
C ILE A 370 36.30 28.34 7.49
N PRO A 371 36.04 27.03 7.48
CA PRO A 371 36.68 26.12 8.44
C PRO A 371 38.21 26.22 8.43
N GLY A 372 38.79 26.58 9.58
CA GLY A 372 40.22 26.48 9.84
C GLY A 372 40.55 25.32 10.79
N TYR A 373 41.78 24.82 10.74
CA TYR A 373 42.24 23.65 11.51
C TYR A 373 41.79 23.69 12.98
N ASP A 374 42.15 24.75 13.72
CA ASP A 374 41.80 24.91 15.13
C ASP A 374 40.29 24.99 15.36
N SER A 375 39.58 25.79 14.55
CA SER A 375 38.13 26.01 14.70
C SER A 375 37.32 24.73 14.46
N LEU A 376 37.71 23.92 13.46
CA LEU A 376 37.01 22.69 13.10
C LEU A 376 37.31 21.59 14.10
N HIS A 377 38.55 21.46 14.57
CA HIS A 377 38.91 20.51 15.63
C HIS A 377 38.19 20.82 16.94
N ARG A 378 38.01 22.11 17.29
CA ARG A 378 37.21 22.49 18.46
C ARG A 378 35.74 22.12 18.29
N LEU A 379 35.16 22.31 17.09
CA LEU A 379 33.78 21.90 16.82
C LEU A 379 33.63 20.37 16.89
N GLY A 380 34.58 19.65 16.31
CA GLY A 380 34.66 18.18 16.36
C GLY A 380 34.74 17.65 17.79
N ALA A 381 35.56 18.28 18.64
CA ALA A 381 35.66 17.93 20.04
C ALA A 381 34.38 18.26 20.83
N ALA A 382 33.69 19.35 20.49
CA ALA A 382 32.44 19.76 21.15
C ALA A 382 31.25 18.85 20.77
N GLN A 383 31.21 18.38 19.52
CA GLN A 383 30.05 17.70 18.92
C GLN A 383 30.35 16.25 18.47
N ASP A 384 31.40 15.65 19.01
CA ASP A 384 31.78 14.24 18.83
C ASP A 384 31.86 13.80 17.34
N PHE A 385 32.72 14.48 16.57
CA PHE A 385 33.16 14.00 15.26
C PHE A 385 34.67 14.16 15.09
N THR A 386 35.27 13.25 14.32
CA THR A 386 36.71 13.26 14.05
C THR A 386 37.01 14.21 12.91
N VAL A 387 38.04 15.05 13.05
CA VAL A 387 38.56 15.87 11.96
C VAL A 387 39.80 15.21 11.38
N THR A 388 39.90 15.19 10.06
CA THR A 388 41.10 14.80 9.32
C THR A 388 41.62 16.00 8.54
N ASP A 389 42.91 15.97 8.21
CA ASP A 389 43.65 17.00 7.45
C ASP A 389 43.75 18.40 8.07
#